data_AF-A0A250WP74-F1
#
_entry.id   AF-A0A250WP74-F1
#
_cell.length_a   1.000
_cell.length_b   1.000
_cell.length_c   1.000
_cell.angle_alpha   90.00
_cell.angle_beta   90.00
_cell.angle_gamma   90.00
#
_symmetry.space_group_name_H-M   'P 1'
#
loop_
_entity.id
_entity.type
_entity.pdbx_description
1 polymer ?
#
loop_
_entity_poly.entity_id
_entity_poly.type
_entity_poly.pdbx_seq_one_letter_code
_entity_poly.pdbx_strand_id
1 'polypeptide(L)'
;MPPPLNFQNVAGALSKAQKAWEKYDMDKSGTLPLPEVTELLNSPEIRQTVLLLTNVEPSLKTEEDLKDLFKKADSDKSGQLSRSEFLGLYMAIVGERLKTSPLVLAEALLGFLDVDRNGKIDGTELKVLLAMLGFPAAMLLPIPRGVGIDYRSVIKSISNMAGQR
;
A
#
# COMPACT_ATOMS: atom_id res chain seq x y z
N MET A 1 -9.32 -5.01 -22.85
CA MET A 1 -9.94 -5.35 -21.55
C MET A 1 -8.92 -5.10 -20.47
N PRO A 2 -9.31 -4.51 -19.33
CA PRO A 2 -8.40 -4.40 -18.21
C PRO A 2 -7.97 -5.79 -17.74
N PRO A 3 -6.73 -5.97 -17.26
CA PRO A 3 -6.35 -7.21 -16.61
C PRO A 3 -7.29 -7.46 -15.41
N PRO A 4 -7.59 -8.74 -15.11
CA PRO A 4 -8.41 -9.08 -13.95
C PRO A 4 -7.72 -8.55 -12.69
N LEU A 5 -8.49 -7.87 -11.83
CA LEU A 5 -8.03 -7.51 -10.50
C LEU A 5 -7.82 -8.81 -9.73
N ASN A 6 -6.56 -9.15 -9.52
CA ASN A 6 -6.15 -10.34 -8.80
C ASN A 6 -4.97 -10.00 -7.88
N PHE A 7 -4.70 -10.91 -6.96
CA PHE A 7 -3.61 -10.79 -5.99
C PHE A 7 -2.28 -10.39 -6.64
N GLN A 8 -1.88 -11.07 -7.72
CA GLN A 8 -0.57 -10.87 -8.35
C GLN A 8 -0.40 -9.46 -8.92
N ASN A 9 -1.45 -8.92 -9.54
CA ASN A 9 -1.41 -7.59 -10.15
C ASN A 9 -1.32 -6.49 -9.07
N VAL A 10 -2.10 -6.61 -7.99
CA VAL A 10 -2.10 -5.62 -6.90
C VAL A 10 -0.84 -5.73 -6.05
N ALA A 11 -0.38 -6.94 -5.69
CA ALA A 11 0.86 -7.14 -4.95
C ALA A 11 2.09 -6.67 -5.75
N GLY A 12 2.11 -6.95 -7.06
CA GLY A 12 3.16 -6.44 -7.95
C GLY A 12 3.18 -4.91 -8.04
N ALA A 13 2.00 -4.28 -8.05
CA ALA A 13 1.87 -2.83 -8.02
C ALA A 13 2.36 -2.21 -6.71
N LEU A 14 2.00 -2.81 -5.57
CA LEU A 14 2.48 -2.42 -4.24
C LEU A 14 4.00 -2.51 -4.13
N SER A 15 4.59 -3.61 -4.60
CA SER A 15 6.06 -3.77 -4.59
C SER A 15 6.76 -2.73 -5.46
N LYS A 16 6.19 -2.37 -6.62
CA LYS A 16 6.72 -1.29 -7.46
C LYS A 16 6.58 0.07 -6.78
N ALA A 17 5.44 0.35 -6.13
CA ALA A 17 5.23 1.58 -5.40
C ALA A 17 6.21 1.73 -4.23
N GLN A 18 6.51 0.65 -3.51
CA GLN A 18 7.54 0.63 -2.46
C GLN A 18 8.94 0.89 -3.03
N LYS A 19 9.32 0.24 -4.14
CA LYS A 19 10.61 0.49 -4.77
C LYS A 19 10.74 1.92 -5.27
N ALA A 20 9.65 2.49 -5.80
CA ALA A 20 9.60 3.88 -6.16
C ALA A 20 9.79 4.76 -4.92
N TRP A 21 9.08 4.50 -3.82
CA TRP A 21 9.29 5.21 -2.55
C TRP A 21 10.75 5.27 -2.12
N GLU A 22 11.43 4.11 -2.07
CA GLU A 22 12.83 4.01 -1.64
C GLU A 22 13.80 4.80 -2.52
N LYS A 23 13.43 5.08 -3.77
CA LYS A 23 14.23 5.90 -4.70
C LYS A 23 14.10 7.40 -4.40
N TYR A 24 12.93 7.84 -3.93
CA TYR A 24 12.65 9.25 -3.64
C TYR A 24 12.98 9.60 -2.17
N ASP A 25 12.87 8.65 -1.25
CA ASP A 25 13.29 8.75 0.18
C ASP A 25 14.82 8.62 0.30
N MET A 26 15.56 9.53 -0.36
CA MET A 26 17.03 9.48 -0.50
C MET A 26 17.76 9.65 0.84
N ASP A 27 17.23 10.50 1.70
CA ASP A 27 17.78 10.75 3.03
C ASP A 27 17.37 9.68 4.06
N LYS A 28 16.47 8.76 3.66
CA LYS A 28 15.89 7.71 4.49
C LYS A 28 15.23 8.28 5.75
N SER A 29 14.70 9.49 5.67
CA SER A 29 13.90 10.09 6.72
C SER A 29 12.62 9.28 6.97
N GLY A 30 12.18 8.52 5.97
CA GLY A 30 10.93 7.76 6.04
C GLY A 30 9.70 8.61 5.76
N THR A 31 9.91 9.87 5.34
CA THR A 31 8.87 10.85 5.02
C THR A 31 9.18 11.57 3.71
N LEU A 32 8.16 11.94 2.94
CA LEU A 32 8.33 12.71 1.70
C LEU A 32 7.46 13.99 1.72
N PRO A 33 8.01 15.17 1.43
CA PRO A 33 7.24 16.40 1.25
C PRO A 33 6.41 16.37 -0.05
N LEU A 34 5.42 17.27 -0.16
CA LEU A 34 4.50 17.33 -1.31
C LEU A 34 5.18 17.36 -2.69
N PRO A 35 6.27 18.12 -2.93
CA PRO A 35 6.95 18.12 -4.23
C PRO A 35 7.49 16.73 -4.60
N GLU A 36 8.13 16.06 -3.65
CA GLU A 36 8.69 14.71 -3.85
C GLU A 36 7.59 13.66 -4.05
N VAL A 37 6.49 13.76 -3.31
CA VAL A 37 5.31 12.91 -3.53
C VAL A 37 4.72 13.13 -4.92
N THR A 38 4.70 14.37 -5.40
CA THR A 38 4.20 14.72 -6.73
C THR A 38 5.06 14.09 -7.82
N GLU A 39 6.39 14.19 -7.70
CA GLU A 39 7.31 13.51 -8.62
C GLU A 39 7.20 11.99 -8.55
N LEU A 40 7.11 11.42 -7.34
CA LEU A 40 6.91 9.99 -7.11
C LEU A 40 5.63 9.51 -7.80
N LEU A 41 4.51 10.20 -7.65
CA LEU A 41 3.24 9.82 -8.28
C LEU A 41 3.28 9.96 -9.82
N ASN A 42 4.06 10.91 -10.33
CA ASN A 42 4.29 11.09 -11.77
C ASN A 42 5.35 10.14 -12.34
N SER A 43 6.06 9.39 -11.49
CA SER A 43 7.08 8.44 -11.94
C SER A 43 6.49 7.37 -12.87
N PRO A 44 7.27 6.89 -13.86
CA PRO A 44 6.84 5.80 -14.74
C PRO A 44 6.39 4.56 -13.97
N GLU A 45 7.06 4.26 -12.85
CA GLU A 45 6.75 3.12 -11.99
C GLU A 45 5.35 3.24 -11.41
N ILE A 46 5.03 4.36 -10.76
CA ILE A 46 3.69 4.57 -10.19
C ILE A 46 2.64 4.66 -11.28
N ARG A 47 2.87 5.42 -12.35
CA ARG A 47 1.92 5.55 -13.45
C ARG A 47 1.59 4.20 -14.09
N GLN A 48 2.60 3.36 -14.30
CA GLN A 48 2.40 2.01 -14.83
C GLN A 48 1.55 1.13 -13.89
N THR A 49 1.73 1.28 -12.57
CA THR A 49 0.92 0.54 -11.60
C THR A 49 -0.53 1.05 -11.52
N VAL A 50 -0.73 2.38 -11.58
CA VAL A 50 -2.07 2.97 -11.64
C VAL A 50 -2.79 2.52 -12.90
N LEU A 51 -2.11 2.53 -14.06
CA LEU A 51 -2.67 2.01 -15.31
C LEU A 51 -3.01 0.51 -15.20
N LEU A 52 -2.13 -0.30 -14.62
CA LEU A 52 -2.37 -1.74 -14.43
C LEU A 52 -3.63 -2.00 -13.60
N LEU A 53 -3.84 -1.20 -12.55
CA LEU A 53 -4.92 -1.42 -11.58
C LEU A 53 -6.23 -0.75 -11.98
N THR A 54 -6.18 0.45 -12.56
CA THR A 54 -7.37 1.23 -12.94
C THR A 54 -7.78 1.05 -14.40
N ASN A 55 -6.84 0.67 -15.27
CA ASN A 55 -6.97 0.69 -16.74
C ASN A 55 -7.36 2.07 -17.28
N VAL A 56 -6.93 3.11 -16.56
CA VAL A 56 -7.01 4.50 -16.96
C VAL A 56 -5.59 5.03 -17.04
N GLU A 57 -5.26 5.69 -18.15
CA GLU A 57 -3.99 6.39 -18.29
C GLU A 57 -3.91 7.51 -17.24
N PRO A 58 -2.99 7.44 -16.27
CA PRO A 58 -2.86 8.48 -15.28
C PRO A 58 -2.28 9.73 -15.94
N SER A 59 -3.02 10.83 -15.86
CA SER A 59 -2.52 12.15 -16.19
C SER A 59 -1.43 12.56 -15.21
N LEU A 60 -0.52 13.43 -15.67
CA LEU A 60 0.42 14.08 -14.77
C LEU A 60 -0.37 14.88 -13.74
N LYS A 61 0.01 14.74 -12.48
CA LYS A 61 -0.58 15.48 -11.37
C LYS A 61 0.34 16.62 -10.98
N THR A 62 -0.24 17.79 -10.78
CA THR A 62 0.46 18.93 -10.19
C THR A 62 0.38 18.87 -8.67
N GLU A 63 1.18 19.68 -7.98
CA GLU A 63 1.07 19.84 -6.53
C GLU A 63 -0.33 20.34 -6.12
N GLU A 64 -0.96 21.17 -6.96
CA GLU A 64 -2.31 21.68 -6.73
C GLU A 64 -3.37 20.57 -6.82
N ASP A 65 -3.25 19.66 -7.79
CA ASP A 65 -4.13 18.48 -7.89
C ASP A 65 -4.00 17.55 -6.69
N LEU A 66 -2.82 17.50 -6.10
CA LEU A 66 -2.50 16.62 -4.97
C LEU A 66 -2.71 17.27 -3.62
N LYS A 67 -2.79 18.60 -3.53
CA LYS A 67 -2.82 19.34 -2.28
C LYS A 67 -3.92 18.87 -1.32
N ASP A 68 -5.12 18.65 -1.84
CA ASP A 68 -6.26 18.20 -1.02
C ASP A 68 -6.16 16.73 -0.65
N LEU A 69 -5.60 15.89 -1.53
CA LEU A 69 -5.38 14.48 -1.25
C LEU A 69 -4.24 14.28 -0.25
N PHE A 70 -3.17 15.06 -0.40
CA PHE A 70 -2.04 15.13 0.51
C PHE A 70 -2.50 15.54 1.90
N LYS A 71 -3.27 16.63 2.03
CA LYS A 71 -3.84 17.06 3.32
C LYS A 71 -4.75 16.03 3.99
N LYS A 72 -5.43 15.20 3.19
CA LYS A 72 -6.26 14.11 3.72
C LYS A 72 -5.42 12.91 4.16
N ALA A 73 -4.30 12.68 3.50
CA ALA A 73 -3.38 11.59 3.82
C ALA A 73 -2.50 11.93 5.03
N ASP A 74 -1.95 13.15 5.08
CA ASP A 74 -1.15 13.74 6.16
C ASP A 74 -2.01 13.91 7.44
N SER A 75 -2.17 12.81 8.15
CA SER A 75 -3.09 12.68 9.29
C SER A 75 -2.50 13.30 10.54
N ASP A 76 -1.17 13.26 10.67
CA ASP A 76 -0.45 13.90 11.76
C ASP A 76 -0.15 15.38 11.51
N LYS A 77 -0.40 15.87 10.29
CA LYS A 77 -0.19 17.27 9.85
C LYS A 77 1.27 17.68 9.96
N SER A 78 2.19 16.73 9.74
CA SER A 78 3.62 16.98 9.73
C SER A 78 4.05 17.82 8.51
N GLY A 79 3.20 17.94 7.49
CA GLY A 79 3.54 18.58 6.22
C GLY A 79 4.36 17.68 5.29
N GLN A 80 4.54 16.41 5.67
CA GLN A 80 5.21 15.36 4.92
C GLN A 80 4.33 14.10 4.97
N LEU A 81 4.43 13.22 3.98
CA LEU A 81 3.79 11.92 4.08
C LEU A 81 4.79 10.91 4.60
N SER A 82 4.40 10.16 5.62
CA SER A 82 5.03 8.89 5.94
C SER A 82 4.71 7.82 4.88
N ARG A 83 5.42 6.70 4.92
CA ARG A 83 5.12 5.52 4.08
C ARG A 83 3.68 5.06 4.19
N SER A 84 3.11 5.13 5.39
CA SER A 84 1.71 4.77 5.68
C SER A 84 0.74 5.62 4.87
N GLU A 85 0.96 6.93 4.94
CA GLU A 85 0.06 7.93 4.43
C GLU A 85 0.16 7.99 2.91
N PHE A 86 1.36 7.79 2.37
CA PHE A 86 1.54 7.57 0.95
C PHE A 86 0.81 6.32 0.46
N LEU A 87 0.88 5.20 1.18
CA LEU A 87 0.14 4.01 0.79
C LEU A 87 -1.37 4.27 0.81
N GLY A 88 -1.87 4.99 1.81
CA GLY A 88 -3.26 5.46 1.87
C GLY A 88 -3.64 6.36 0.69
N LEU A 89 -2.78 7.32 0.35
CA LEU A 89 -2.94 8.23 -0.80
C LEU A 89 -2.96 7.45 -2.12
N TYR A 90 -1.98 6.57 -2.33
CA TYR A 90 -1.87 5.71 -3.51
C TYR A 90 -3.12 4.83 -3.65
N MET A 91 -3.60 4.26 -2.56
CA MET A 91 -4.85 3.50 -2.56
C MET A 91 -6.08 4.35 -2.83
N ALA A 92 -6.12 5.61 -2.38
CA ALA A 92 -7.20 6.53 -2.73
C ALA A 92 -7.22 6.84 -4.24
N ILE A 93 -6.04 6.97 -4.87
CA ILE A 93 -5.89 7.22 -6.30
C ILE A 93 -6.35 6.01 -7.13
N VAL A 94 -5.99 4.79 -6.71
CA VAL A 94 -6.37 3.55 -7.41
C VAL A 94 -7.78 3.06 -7.00
N GLY A 95 -8.31 3.61 -5.91
CA GLY A 95 -9.37 3.04 -5.09
C GLY A 95 -10.75 2.96 -5.73
N GLU A 96 -11.11 3.82 -6.67
CA GLU A 96 -12.44 3.80 -7.32
C GLU A 96 -12.76 2.43 -7.92
N ARG A 97 -11.77 1.78 -8.55
CA ARG A 97 -11.93 0.44 -9.12
C ARG A 97 -11.71 -0.67 -8.07
N LEU A 98 -10.82 -0.47 -7.10
CA LEU A 98 -10.54 -1.44 -6.03
C LEU A 98 -11.71 -1.59 -5.04
N LYS A 99 -12.54 -0.56 -4.86
CA LYS A 99 -13.80 -0.62 -4.10
C LYS A 99 -14.74 -1.72 -4.61
N THR A 100 -14.65 -2.09 -5.89
CA THR A 100 -15.46 -3.18 -6.49
C THR A 100 -14.98 -4.58 -6.09
N SER A 101 -13.80 -4.71 -5.48
CA SER A 101 -13.21 -6.00 -5.09
C SER A 101 -12.41 -5.89 -3.78
N PRO A 102 -13.09 -5.62 -2.65
CA PRO A 102 -12.43 -5.38 -1.36
C PRO A 102 -11.60 -6.57 -0.85
N LEU A 103 -12.00 -7.81 -1.19
CA LEU A 103 -11.23 -9.00 -0.82
C LEU A 103 -9.90 -9.11 -1.57
N VAL A 104 -9.85 -8.72 -2.85
CA VAL A 104 -8.61 -8.70 -3.63
C VAL A 104 -7.65 -7.64 -3.08
N LEU A 105 -8.19 -6.48 -2.68
CA LEU A 105 -7.41 -5.45 -2.02
C LEU A 105 -6.86 -5.92 -0.66
N ALA A 106 -7.69 -6.56 0.16
CA ALA A 106 -7.27 -7.12 1.44
C ALA A 106 -6.17 -8.16 1.24
N GLU A 107 -6.32 -9.09 0.29
CA GLU A 107 -5.31 -10.12 0.00
C GLU A 107 -3.98 -9.51 -0.43
N ALA A 108 -4.02 -8.47 -1.26
CA ALA A 108 -2.81 -7.83 -1.75
C ALA A 108 -2.10 -6.99 -0.69
N LEU A 109 -2.85 -6.29 0.17
CA LEU A 109 -2.30 -5.58 1.32
C LEU A 109 -1.65 -6.57 2.29
N LEU A 110 -2.32 -7.68 2.60
CA LEU A 110 -1.76 -8.72 3.48
C LEU A 110 -0.55 -9.39 2.83
N GLY A 111 -0.58 -9.64 1.52
CA GLY A 111 0.57 -10.16 0.77
C GLY A 111 1.74 -9.21 0.64
N PHE A 112 1.52 -7.91 0.77
CA PHE A 112 2.59 -6.92 0.87
C PHE A 112 3.30 -6.98 2.23
N LEU A 113 2.57 -7.35 3.29
CA LEU A 113 3.12 -7.55 4.62
C LEU A 113 3.85 -8.89 4.77
N ASP A 114 3.36 -9.91 4.07
CA ASP A 114 3.92 -11.27 3.95
C ASP A 114 5.21 -11.25 3.11
N VAL A 115 6.30 -10.78 3.72
CA VAL A 115 7.62 -10.57 3.09
C VAL A 115 8.19 -11.90 2.61
N ASP A 116 8.01 -12.96 3.39
CA ASP A 116 8.51 -14.29 3.04
C ASP A 116 7.58 -15.09 2.11
N ARG A 117 6.38 -14.56 1.85
CA ARG A 117 5.34 -15.10 0.96
C ARG A 117 4.82 -16.46 1.39
N ASN A 118 4.87 -16.77 2.68
CA ASN A 118 4.40 -18.03 3.23
C ASN A 118 2.85 -18.09 3.37
N GLY A 119 2.14 -16.99 3.07
CA GLY A 119 0.68 -16.91 3.17
C GLY A 119 0.17 -16.61 4.57
N LYS A 120 1.06 -16.27 5.50
CA LYS A 120 0.77 -15.86 6.87
C LYS A 120 1.38 -14.47 7.08
N ILE A 121 0.89 -13.79 8.11
CA ILE A 121 1.56 -12.61 8.63
C ILE A 121 2.03 -12.97 10.03
N ASP A 122 3.33 -13.07 10.21
CA ASP A 122 3.95 -13.32 11.51
C ASP A 122 4.23 -12.02 12.29
N GLY A 123 4.65 -12.14 13.54
CA GLY A 123 4.95 -10.98 14.36
C GLY A 123 6.18 -10.21 13.90
N THR A 124 7.07 -10.79 13.11
CA THR A 124 8.21 -10.09 12.50
C THR A 124 7.73 -9.18 11.39
N GLU A 125 6.88 -9.70 10.50
CA GLU A 125 6.25 -8.97 9.39
C GLU A 125 5.35 -7.85 9.91
N LEU A 126 4.57 -8.11 10.95
CA LEU A 126 3.76 -7.10 11.61
C LEU A 126 4.62 -6.00 12.27
N LYS A 127 5.77 -6.34 12.88
CA LYS A 127 6.70 -5.35 13.42
C LYS A 127 7.30 -4.47 12.33
N VAL A 128 7.65 -5.05 11.18
CA VAL A 128 8.18 -4.31 10.03
C VAL A 128 7.16 -3.29 9.56
N LEU A 129 5.89 -3.69 9.45
CA LEU A 129 4.80 -2.74 9.17
C LEU A 129 4.75 -1.61 10.20
N LEU A 130 4.60 -1.95 11.48
CA LEU A 130 4.43 -0.94 12.53
C LEU A 130 5.64 0.00 12.62
N ALA A 131 6.86 -0.50 12.39
CA ALA A 131 8.05 0.35 12.28
C ALA A 131 7.96 1.30 11.07
N MET A 132 7.49 0.83 9.90
CA MET A 132 7.21 1.70 8.75
C MET A 132 6.07 2.70 8.99
N LEU A 133 5.18 2.41 9.94
CA LEU A 133 4.13 3.32 10.41
C LEU A 133 4.62 4.28 11.50
N GLY A 134 5.93 4.33 11.78
CA GLY A 134 6.52 5.27 12.75
C GLY A 134 6.41 4.84 14.22
N PHE A 135 5.99 3.60 14.51
CA PHE A 135 5.93 3.13 15.89
C PHE A 135 7.35 2.94 16.45
N PRO A 136 7.64 3.46 17.66
CA PRO A 136 8.96 3.33 18.25
C PRO A 136 9.25 1.87 18.59
N ALA A 137 10.50 1.45 18.37
CA ALA A 137 10.93 0.06 18.54
C ALA A 137 10.58 -0.54 19.92
N ALA A 138 10.58 0.28 20.97
CA ALA A 138 10.20 -0.14 22.32
C ALA A 138 8.75 -0.67 22.40
N MET A 139 7.81 -0.06 21.66
CA MET A 139 6.41 -0.51 21.60
C MET A 139 6.25 -1.83 20.83
N LEU A 140 7.24 -2.19 20.01
CA LEU A 140 7.22 -3.39 19.18
C LEU A 140 7.85 -4.60 19.88
N LEU A 141 8.57 -4.40 20.99
CA LEU A 141 9.20 -5.48 21.76
C LEU A 141 8.20 -6.57 22.20
N PRO A 142 6.99 -6.23 22.72
CA PRO A 142 6.06 -7.23 23.22
C PRO A 142 5.45 -8.13 22.15
N ILE A 143 5.48 -7.75 20.86
CA ILE A 143 4.88 -8.55 19.79
C ILE A 143 5.74 -9.82 19.59
N PRO A 144 5.18 -11.03 19.71
CA PRO A 144 5.93 -12.29 19.58
C PRO A 144 6.20 -12.61 18.11
N ARG A 145 7.43 -13.00 17.76
CA ARG A 145 7.80 -13.29 16.35
C ARG A 145 7.11 -14.51 15.76
N GLY A 146 6.93 -15.58 16.55
CA GLY A 146 6.48 -16.89 16.04
C GLY A 146 4.97 -17.08 15.95
N VAL A 147 4.16 -16.08 16.31
CA VAL A 147 2.71 -16.16 16.16
C VAL A 147 2.34 -15.46 14.85
N GLY A 148 1.63 -16.17 13.97
CA GLY A 148 1.19 -15.61 12.70
C GLY A 148 -0.22 -16.03 12.34
N ILE A 149 -0.89 -15.17 11.57
CA ILE A 149 -2.25 -15.37 11.09
C ILE A 149 -2.18 -15.83 9.64
N ASP A 150 -2.73 -17.00 9.33
CA ASP A 150 -2.93 -17.46 7.94
C ASP A 150 -4.07 -16.66 7.30
N TYR A 151 -3.71 -15.54 6.67
CA TYR A 151 -4.67 -14.66 6.04
C TYR A 151 -5.27 -15.27 4.78
N ARG A 152 -4.55 -16.16 4.08
CA ARG A 152 -5.06 -16.80 2.86
C ARG A 152 -6.23 -17.72 3.18
N SER A 153 -6.11 -18.50 4.25
CA SER A 153 -7.19 -19.36 4.75
C SER A 153 -8.41 -18.54 5.18
N VAL A 154 -8.19 -17.37 5.80
CA VAL A 154 -9.26 -16.44 6.15
C VAL A 154 -9.97 -15.90 4.90
N ILE A 155 -9.22 -15.38 3.93
CA ILE A 155 -9.77 -14.81 2.69
C ILE A 155 -10.51 -15.86 1.86
N LYS A 156 -9.95 -17.08 1.76
CA LYS A 156 -10.61 -18.21 1.10
C LYS A 156 -11.93 -18.56 1.78
N SER A 157 -11.96 -18.60 3.11
CA SER A 157 -13.18 -18.85 3.88
C SER A 157 -14.24 -17.78 3.65
N ILE A 158 -13.86 -16.49 3.68
CA ILE A 158 -14.78 -15.37 3.41
C ILE A 158 -15.32 -15.43 1.98
N SER A 159 -14.46 -15.75 1.01
CA SER A 159 -14.84 -15.84 -0.41
C SER A 159 -15.85 -16.97 -0.66
N ASN A 160 -15.63 -18.13 -0.03
CA ASN A 160 -16.56 -19.26 -0.08
C ASN A 160 -17.92 -18.93 0.55
N MET A 161 -17.94 -18.18 1.65
CA MET A 161 -19.18 -17.74 2.30
C MET A 161 -19.93 -16.67 1.48
N ALA A 162 -19.21 -15.78 0.78
CA ALA A 162 -19.79 -14.77 -0.07
C ALA A 162 -20.37 -15.35 -1.37
N GLY A 163 -19.77 -16.41 -1.93
CA GLY A 163 -20.25 -17.10 -3.14
C GLY A 163 -21.41 -18.08 -2.93
N GLN A 164 -21.85 -18.31 -1.69
CA GLN A 164 -23.02 -19.13 -1.34
C GLN A 164 -24.31 -18.31 -1.18
N ARG A 165 -24.31 -17.03 -1.56
CA ARG A 165 -25.48 -16.14 -1.54
C ARG A 165 -25.98 -15.82 -2.93
#